data_AF-A0A7K7BYZ8-F1
#
_entry.id   AF-A0A7K7BYZ8-F1
#
_cell.length_a   1.000
_cell.length_b   1.000
_cell.length_c   1.000
_cell.angle_alpha   90.00
_cell.angle_beta   90.00
_cell.angle_gamma   90.00
#
_symmetry.space_group_name_H-M   'P 1'
#
loop_
_entity.id
_entity.type
_entity.pdbx_description
1 polymer ?
#
loop_
_entity_poly.entity_id
_entity_poly.type
_entity_poly.pdbx_seq_one_letter_code
_entity_poly.pdbx_strand_id
1 'polypeptide(L)'
;AEPMVQKHLESLQSSYGNGLEPGALQRLTNLLLVEGLTDIQQKEHDILQVETTKGLPNVSKSIPLEKLFLPLSKVSVPPRISVTIGVAGIGKSTLVKLFVCTWAKGDINRDIMVVLPLTFRELNTYEKLSAERLLCLAFPHITEPGCISAGAARTLLILDGLDEFKTPLDFSNTVVCTDPKKEIQVDNLITNIIRGNLLQEASVWVTSRPAAARQIPGGLVDRMTEIRGFGAAEMKDFLDQMFLDNRDLSSQVLKHIRANRSLHVLCTIPGFCWISGSSIAYFLKHCSDQSQEAAVVPRTLSEIYSYYFKMALSGDWLEKPRETLRIEQAVNTSKKLVGSLGRLAFYGLLRKKHVFYEQDMKAYGIDLSLLHSSLSTRLLLKEDMQTSTAYYFSHLTMQEFLAALYYYTAAKRTIFDLFVESGMSWPKLGFLNHFRSAVQRALQAEDRQLDIFVRFLSGLLSPQVNKLLSGWLLAKDEHSGFRSQAISVLQGCLNTDHAISSRAVNAMHCLQEMQHTDIAKAVEEAMRSESLAGMLTPTNCSALAYLLQVSDVCLEETNLSNCLTYNVCKSLLSQLLFCHSLRLDNNQFKDDVMELLGSMLSVKDCQIQRLR
;
A
#
# COMPACT_ATOMS: atom_id res chain seq x y z
N ALA A 1 -0.55 -9.64 41.75
CA ALA A 1 -0.41 -8.51 40.81
C ALA A 1 -0.94 -7.28 41.51
N GLU A 2 -0.19 -6.17 41.53
CA GLU A 2 -0.67 -4.92 42.12
C GLU A 2 -2.00 -4.49 41.48
N PRO A 3 -2.94 -3.88 42.24
CA PRO A 3 -4.24 -3.44 41.73
C PRO A 3 -4.14 -2.47 40.53
N MET A 4 -2.98 -1.85 40.33
CA MET A 4 -2.70 -0.95 39.19
C MET A 4 -2.44 -1.70 37.89
N VAL A 5 -1.67 -2.79 37.92
CA VAL A 5 -1.43 -3.66 36.75
C VAL A 5 -2.73 -4.29 36.29
N GLN A 6 -3.60 -4.66 37.24
CA GLN A 6 -4.92 -5.21 36.93
C GLN A 6 -5.82 -4.21 36.20
N LYS A 7 -5.86 -2.94 36.64
CA LYS A 7 -6.60 -1.88 35.94
C LYS A 7 -6.05 -1.59 34.54
N HIS A 8 -4.74 -1.67 34.35
CA HIS A 8 -4.12 -1.53 33.03
C HIS A 8 -4.55 -2.64 32.08
N LEU A 9 -4.53 -3.90 32.56
CA LEU A 9 -4.96 -5.06 31.80
C LEU A 9 -6.44 -4.95 31.41
N GLU A 10 -7.30 -4.52 32.33
CA GLU A 10 -8.73 -4.29 32.06
C GLU A 10 -8.95 -3.19 31.00
N SER A 11 -8.18 -2.09 31.09
CA SER A 11 -8.23 -1.01 30.08
C SER A 11 -7.80 -1.53 28.71
N LEU A 12 -6.71 -2.29 28.62
CA LEU A 12 -6.22 -2.84 27.37
C LEU A 12 -7.21 -3.88 26.79
N GLN A 13 -7.80 -4.73 27.63
CA GLN A 13 -8.81 -5.69 27.18
C GLN A 13 -10.07 -4.98 26.65
N SER A 14 -10.47 -3.85 27.23
CA SER A 14 -11.59 -3.05 26.72
C SER A 14 -11.26 -2.36 25.38
N SER A 15 -10.08 -1.75 25.27
CA SER A 15 -9.67 -1.00 24.07
C SER A 15 -9.31 -1.89 22.88
N TYR A 16 -8.79 -3.11 23.14
CA TYR A 16 -8.29 -4.01 22.12
C TYR A 16 -9.14 -5.27 21.91
N GLY A 17 -9.97 -5.67 22.89
CA GLY A 17 -10.72 -6.93 22.87
C GLY A 17 -11.99 -6.95 22.01
N ASN A 18 -12.54 -5.79 21.64
CA ASN A 18 -13.74 -5.73 20.80
C ASN A 18 -13.39 -5.95 19.31
N GLY A 19 -13.89 -7.05 18.72
CA GLY A 19 -13.88 -7.26 17.26
C GLY A 19 -12.78 -8.15 16.69
N LEU A 20 -11.99 -8.88 17.48
CA LEU A 20 -11.09 -9.93 16.97
C LEU A 20 -11.80 -11.29 16.96
N GLU A 21 -12.28 -11.71 15.79
CA GLU A 21 -12.71 -13.09 15.53
C GLU A 21 -11.46 -13.99 15.32
N PRO A 22 -11.24 -15.03 16.16
CA PRO A 22 -9.97 -15.79 16.18
C PRO A 22 -9.58 -16.50 14.88
N GLY A 23 -10.55 -16.88 14.03
CA GLY A 23 -10.31 -17.73 12.87
C GLY A 23 -9.52 -17.07 11.73
N ALA A 24 -9.67 -15.76 11.52
CA ALA A 24 -9.05 -15.03 10.39
C ALA A 24 -7.62 -14.54 10.68
N LEU A 25 -7.17 -14.68 11.92
CA LEU A 25 -5.97 -14.02 12.45
C LEU A 25 -4.78 -14.96 12.58
N GLN A 26 -4.96 -16.24 12.26
CA GLN A 26 -3.92 -17.27 12.45
C GLN A 26 -2.64 -16.94 11.67
N ARG A 27 -2.73 -16.27 10.52
CA ARG A 27 -1.57 -15.77 9.76
C ARG A 27 -0.66 -14.82 10.55
N LEU A 28 -1.25 -14.00 11.43
CA LEU A 28 -0.53 -12.97 12.19
C LEU A 28 0.24 -13.57 13.38
N THR A 29 0.07 -14.87 13.64
CA THR A 29 0.83 -15.59 14.67
C THR A 29 2.25 -15.95 14.23
N ASN A 30 2.56 -15.85 12.93
CA ASN A 30 3.87 -16.17 12.37
C ASN A 30 4.36 -15.03 11.48
N LEU A 31 5.51 -14.46 11.84
CA LEU A 31 6.16 -13.39 11.12
C LEU A 31 7.37 -13.92 10.37
N LEU A 32 7.84 -13.21 9.36
CA LEU A 32 9.07 -13.54 8.68
C LEU A 32 10.24 -12.80 9.29
N LEU A 33 11.32 -13.49 9.60
CA LEU A 33 12.55 -12.86 10.01
C LEU A 33 13.32 -12.40 8.77
N VAL A 34 13.60 -11.11 8.69
CA VAL A 34 14.34 -10.50 7.57
C VAL A 34 15.62 -9.84 8.09
N GLU A 35 16.69 -9.86 7.28
CA GLU A 35 17.99 -9.28 7.66
C GLU A 35 18.00 -7.74 7.59
N GLY A 36 17.11 -7.16 6.78
CA GLY A 36 16.99 -5.73 6.57
C GLY A 36 16.02 -5.41 5.44
N LEU A 37 15.90 -4.13 5.11
CA LEU A 37 15.08 -3.66 3.98
C LEU A 37 15.81 -3.88 2.66
N THR A 38 15.15 -4.51 1.69
CA THR A 38 15.66 -4.63 0.32
C THR A 38 15.61 -3.30 -0.44
N ASP A 39 16.39 -3.16 -1.52
CA ASP A 39 16.35 -1.96 -2.37
C ASP A 39 14.94 -1.66 -2.91
N ILE A 40 14.20 -2.71 -3.27
CA ILE A 40 12.79 -2.63 -3.69
C ILE A 40 11.97 -2.05 -2.54
N GLN A 41 12.06 -2.61 -1.34
CA GLN A 41 11.32 -2.14 -0.17
C GLN A 41 11.63 -0.69 0.22
N GLN A 42 12.85 -0.21 -0.02
CA GLN A 42 13.27 1.16 0.33
C GLN A 42 12.85 2.24 -0.68
N LYS A 43 12.66 1.86 -1.95
CA LYS A 43 12.47 2.81 -3.07
C LYS A 43 11.10 2.70 -3.74
N GLU A 44 10.50 1.51 -3.75
CA GLU A 44 9.30 1.23 -4.53
C GLU A 44 8.02 1.53 -3.75
N HIS A 45 6.95 1.84 -4.48
CA HIS A 45 5.62 1.98 -3.91
C HIS A 45 5.04 0.63 -3.47
N ASP A 46 4.23 0.60 -2.41
CA ASP A 46 3.66 -0.61 -1.81
C ASP A 46 3.04 -1.60 -2.82
N ILE A 47 2.20 -1.11 -3.74
CA ILE A 47 1.62 -1.95 -4.81
C ILE A 47 2.71 -2.56 -5.69
N LEU A 48 3.70 -1.77 -6.08
CA LEU A 48 4.78 -2.22 -6.96
C LEU A 48 5.64 -3.27 -6.25
N GLN A 49 5.87 -3.12 -4.94
CA GLN A 49 6.56 -4.12 -4.13
C GLN A 49 5.82 -5.45 -4.19
N VAL A 50 4.50 -5.46 -3.96
CA VAL A 50 3.69 -6.69 -3.97
C VAL A 50 3.58 -7.31 -5.36
N GLU A 51 3.44 -6.50 -6.43
CA GLU A 51 3.47 -6.97 -7.82
C GLU A 51 4.83 -7.63 -8.15
N THR A 52 5.92 -7.00 -7.74
CA THR A 52 7.30 -7.45 -8.01
C THR A 52 7.63 -8.72 -7.23
N THR A 53 7.25 -8.81 -5.95
CA THR A 53 7.44 -10.00 -5.11
C THR A 53 6.36 -11.06 -5.32
N LYS A 54 5.37 -10.80 -6.20
CA LYS A 54 4.23 -11.68 -6.48
C LYS A 54 3.41 -12.03 -5.22
N GLY A 55 3.45 -11.18 -4.20
CA GLY A 55 2.86 -11.46 -2.89
C GLY A 55 3.54 -12.61 -2.11
N LEU A 56 4.66 -13.13 -2.62
CA LEU A 56 5.46 -14.16 -1.97
C LEU A 56 6.64 -13.50 -1.24
N PRO A 57 6.93 -13.93 0.00
CA PRO A 57 8.08 -13.42 0.69
C PRO A 57 9.37 -14.08 0.20
N ASN A 58 10.48 -13.33 0.27
CA ASN A 58 11.83 -13.87 0.11
C ASN A 58 12.03 -15.04 1.09
N VAL A 59 12.81 -16.06 0.68
CA VAL A 59 13.10 -17.27 1.46
C VAL A 59 13.63 -16.91 2.85
N SER A 60 12.73 -16.79 3.81
CA SER A 60 12.98 -16.24 5.14
C SER A 60 12.47 -17.19 6.19
N LYS A 61 13.19 -17.29 7.32
CA LYS A 61 12.78 -18.13 8.43
C LYS A 61 11.54 -17.53 9.08
N SER A 62 10.53 -18.35 9.32
CA SER A 62 9.35 -17.93 10.09
C SER A 62 9.69 -17.89 11.57
N ILE A 63 9.23 -16.84 12.26
CA ILE A 63 9.31 -16.67 13.70
C ILE A 63 7.89 -16.52 14.28
N PRO A 64 7.48 -17.38 15.22
CA PRO A 64 6.22 -17.23 15.95
C PRO A 64 6.18 -15.90 16.72
N LEU A 65 4.99 -15.29 16.82
CA LEU A 65 4.78 -14.02 17.51
C LEU A 65 5.25 -14.06 18.98
N GLU A 66 5.03 -15.18 19.67
CA GLU A 66 5.51 -15.43 21.04
C GLU A 66 7.05 -15.34 21.20
N LYS A 67 7.80 -15.57 20.11
CA LYS A 67 9.27 -15.53 20.09
C LYS A 67 9.82 -14.18 19.64
N LEU A 68 8.96 -13.21 19.31
CA LEU A 68 9.37 -11.92 18.74
C LEU A 68 10.40 -11.19 19.61
N PHE A 69 10.26 -11.25 20.94
CA PHE A 69 11.15 -10.58 21.91
C PHE A 69 12.13 -11.53 22.62
N LEU A 70 12.25 -12.77 22.15
CA LEU A 70 13.13 -13.77 22.74
C LEU A 70 14.42 -13.93 21.92
N PRO A 71 15.55 -14.33 22.55
CA PRO A 71 16.75 -14.75 21.84
C PRO A 71 16.47 -15.80 20.77
N LEU A 72 17.11 -15.69 19.60
CA LEU A 72 17.00 -16.72 18.55
C LEU A 72 17.84 -17.96 18.87
N SER A 73 18.87 -17.80 19.69
CA SER A 73 19.80 -18.83 20.10
C SER A 73 20.23 -18.63 21.56
N LYS A 74 20.89 -19.64 22.15
CA LYS A 74 21.42 -19.57 23.52
C LYS A 74 22.52 -18.52 23.72
N VAL A 75 23.13 -18.05 22.63
CA VAL A 75 24.24 -17.07 22.64
C VAL A 75 23.81 -15.67 22.19
N SER A 76 22.59 -15.51 21.67
CA SER A 76 22.05 -14.19 21.30
C SER A 76 21.41 -13.51 22.50
N VAL A 77 21.54 -12.19 22.59
CA VAL A 77 20.83 -11.34 23.56
C VAL A 77 19.39 -11.13 23.09
N PRO A 78 18.40 -10.95 24.00
CA PRO A 78 17.07 -10.52 23.61
C PRO A 78 17.12 -9.19 22.82
N PRO A 79 16.32 -9.04 21.76
CA PRO A 79 16.30 -7.80 20.99
C PRO A 79 15.70 -6.66 21.83
N ARG A 80 16.35 -5.50 21.84
CA ARG A 80 15.78 -4.28 22.44
C ARG A 80 14.90 -3.57 21.41
N ILE A 81 15.39 -3.34 20.20
CA ILE A 81 14.66 -2.70 19.11
C ILE A 81 14.19 -3.74 18.11
N SER A 82 12.87 -3.92 18.03
CA SER A 82 12.22 -4.76 17.03
C SER A 82 11.42 -3.90 16.07
N VAL A 83 11.58 -4.11 14.76
CA VAL A 83 10.81 -3.42 13.71
C VAL A 83 10.02 -4.45 12.93
N THR A 84 8.70 -4.28 12.82
CA THR A 84 7.85 -5.10 11.95
C THR A 84 7.36 -4.28 10.77
N ILE A 85 7.77 -4.70 9.58
CA ILE A 85 7.44 -4.05 8.33
C ILE A 85 6.28 -4.74 7.61
N GLY A 86 5.62 -3.98 6.75
CA GLY A 86 4.68 -4.50 5.77
C GLY A 86 3.92 -3.38 5.07
N VAL A 87 3.44 -3.65 3.87
CA VAL A 87 2.72 -2.67 3.05
C VAL A 87 1.43 -2.16 3.72
N ALA A 88 0.87 -1.07 3.23
CA ALA A 88 -0.42 -0.53 3.64
C ALA A 88 -1.50 -1.62 3.53
N GLY A 89 -2.42 -1.66 4.50
CA GLY A 89 -3.52 -2.64 4.49
C GLY A 89 -3.13 -4.10 4.81
N ILE A 90 -1.85 -4.42 5.05
CA ILE A 90 -1.42 -5.80 5.34
C ILE A 90 -1.86 -6.32 6.73
N GLY A 91 -2.23 -5.41 7.65
CA GLY A 91 -2.68 -5.74 9.00
C GLY A 91 -1.64 -5.51 10.12
N LYS A 92 -0.74 -4.52 9.97
CA LYS A 92 0.23 -4.13 11.02
C LYS A 92 -0.45 -3.76 12.35
N SER A 93 -1.40 -2.83 12.32
CA SER A 93 -2.15 -2.47 13.53
C SER A 93 -2.99 -3.64 14.05
N THR A 94 -3.55 -4.47 13.18
CA THR A 94 -4.26 -5.71 13.60
C THR A 94 -3.34 -6.67 14.34
N LEU A 95 -2.07 -6.79 13.92
CA LEU A 95 -1.06 -7.58 14.61
C LEU A 95 -0.75 -7.04 16.00
N VAL A 96 -0.60 -5.70 16.14
CA VAL A 96 -0.41 -5.07 17.46
C VAL A 96 -1.62 -5.35 18.35
N LYS A 97 -2.84 -5.20 17.83
CA LYS A 97 -4.06 -5.50 18.59
C LYS A 97 -4.11 -6.95 19.05
N LEU A 98 -3.80 -7.89 18.14
CA LEU A 98 -3.72 -9.31 18.46
C LEU A 98 -2.69 -9.58 19.56
N PHE A 99 -1.48 -9.04 19.43
CA PHE A 99 -0.43 -9.19 20.43
C PHE A 99 -0.87 -8.68 21.81
N VAL A 100 -1.39 -7.45 21.88
CA VAL A 100 -1.83 -6.82 23.14
C VAL A 100 -2.94 -7.64 23.79
N CYS A 101 -3.93 -8.11 23.03
CA CYS A 101 -4.99 -8.97 23.54
C CYS A 101 -4.48 -10.31 24.09
N THR A 102 -3.61 -10.98 23.35
CA THR A 102 -3.09 -12.30 23.72
C THR A 102 -2.13 -12.21 24.90
N TRP A 103 -1.30 -11.15 24.96
CA TRP A 103 -0.46 -10.87 26.12
C TRP A 103 -1.31 -10.53 27.36
N ALA A 104 -2.36 -9.72 27.21
CA ALA A 104 -3.24 -9.34 28.33
C ALA A 104 -4.04 -10.53 28.90
N LYS A 105 -4.20 -11.63 28.15
CA LYS A 105 -4.74 -12.91 28.63
C LYS A 105 -3.70 -13.78 29.35
N GLY A 106 -2.42 -13.44 29.23
CA GLY A 106 -1.31 -14.23 29.78
C GLY A 106 -0.88 -15.40 28.91
N ASP A 107 -1.24 -15.41 27.62
CA ASP A 107 -0.98 -16.54 26.72
C ASP A 107 0.43 -16.48 26.09
N ILE A 108 0.99 -15.27 25.91
CA ILE A 108 2.31 -15.06 25.29
C ILE A 108 3.16 -14.10 26.12
N ASN A 109 4.50 -14.19 25.97
CA ASN A 109 5.48 -13.26 26.52
C ASN A 109 5.25 -12.88 28.00
N ARG A 110 5.03 -13.90 28.85
CA ARG A 110 4.81 -13.76 30.30
C ARG A 110 5.98 -13.11 31.05
N ASP A 111 7.16 -13.08 30.41
CA ASP A 111 8.36 -12.40 30.87
C ASP A 111 8.27 -10.88 30.79
N ILE A 112 7.36 -10.34 29.97
CA ILE A 112 7.10 -8.89 29.85
C ILE A 112 6.02 -8.52 30.87
N MET A 113 6.39 -7.67 31.83
CA MET A 113 5.52 -7.27 32.95
C MET A 113 4.55 -6.16 32.58
N VAL A 114 4.97 -5.25 31.69
CA VAL A 114 4.20 -4.08 31.29
C VAL A 114 4.29 -3.88 29.78
N VAL A 115 3.13 -3.79 29.11
CA VAL A 115 3.02 -3.42 27.69
C VAL A 115 2.36 -2.05 27.58
N LEU A 116 3.00 -1.15 26.83
CA LEU A 116 2.63 0.25 26.66
C LEU A 116 2.41 0.51 25.16
N PRO A 117 1.19 0.28 24.63
CA PRO A 117 0.91 0.55 23.23
C PRO A 117 0.59 2.03 23.01
N LEU A 118 1.27 2.63 22.04
CA LEU A 118 1.04 3.99 21.55
C LEU A 118 1.03 3.97 20.02
N THR A 119 0.17 4.80 19.44
CA THR A 119 0.17 5.03 17.98
C THR A 119 0.92 6.31 17.64
N PHE A 120 1.57 6.39 16.49
CA PHE A 120 2.17 7.64 16.05
C PHE A 120 1.11 8.74 15.79
N ARG A 121 -0.15 8.36 15.55
CA ARG A 121 -1.28 9.29 15.48
C ARG A 121 -1.50 10.02 16.80
N GLU A 122 -1.40 9.31 17.93
CA GLU A 122 -1.43 9.87 19.30
C GLU A 122 -0.27 10.82 19.56
N LEU A 123 0.92 10.42 19.16
CA LEU A 123 2.13 11.21 19.37
C LEU A 123 2.10 12.54 18.60
N ASN A 124 1.48 12.58 17.42
CA ASN A 124 1.34 13.79 16.62
C ASN A 124 0.54 14.92 17.30
N THR A 125 -0.20 14.63 18.38
CA THR A 125 -0.97 15.63 19.13
C THR A 125 -0.09 16.52 20.02
N TYR A 126 1.16 16.11 20.26
CA TYR A 126 2.09 16.79 21.13
C TYR A 126 3.25 17.38 20.31
N GLU A 127 3.61 18.65 20.56
CA GLU A 127 4.84 19.22 20.02
C GLU A 127 6.05 18.79 20.87
N LYS A 128 5.92 18.92 22.19
CA LYS A 128 6.93 18.49 23.16
C LYS A 128 6.36 17.52 24.16
N LEU A 129 7.19 16.58 24.59
CA LEU A 129 6.84 15.55 25.55
C LEU A 129 8.10 15.09 26.30
N SER A 130 7.95 14.64 27.54
CA SER A 130 8.99 13.95 28.31
C SER A 130 8.76 12.43 28.30
N ALA A 131 9.80 11.64 28.60
CA ALA A 131 9.65 10.19 28.67
C ALA A 131 8.69 9.77 29.79
N GLU A 132 8.72 10.40 30.96
CA GLU A 132 7.77 10.12 32.04
C GLU A 132 6.33 10.44 31.61
N ARG A 133 6.11 11.55 30.90
CA ARG A 133 4.77 11.89 30.42
C ARG A 133 4.28 10.91 29.36
N LEU A 134 5.16 10.45 28.46
CA LEU A 134 4.86 9.40 27.49
C LEU A 134 4.38 8.11 28.18
N LEU A 135 5.03 7.70 29.27
CA LEU A 135 4.62 6.54 30.07
C LEU A 135 3.24 6.75 30.70
N CYS A 136 2.97 7.94 31.24
CA CYS A 136 1.65 8.28 31.78
C CYS A 136 0.55 8.30 30.71
N LEU A 137 0.86 8.62 29.45
CA LEU A 137 -0.12 8.55 28.36
C LEU A 137 -0.49 7.10 28.04
N ALA A 138 0.51 6.21 27.95
CA ALA A 138 0.30 4.80 27.68
C ALA A 138 -0.29 4.03 28.88
N PHE A 139 -0.07 4.52 30.10
CA PHE A 139 -0.58 3.93 31.34
C PHE A 139 -1.07 5.02 32.31
N PRO A 140 -2.30 5.55 32.12
CA PRO A 140 -2.83 6.68 32.90
C PRO A 140 -2.96 6.47 34.41
N HIS A 141 -3.01 5.21 34.86
CA HIS A 141 -3.17 4.86 36.28
C HIS A 141 -1.85 4.61 37.02
N ILE A 142 -0.71 4.91 36.39
CA ILE A 142 0.60 4.77 37.01
C ILE A 142 0.82 5.86 38.08
N THR A 143 1.17 5.45 39.31
CA THR A 143 1.49 6.37 40.40
C THR A 143 2.94 6.83 40.39
N GLU A 144 3.88 5.96 39.99
CA GLU A 144 5.32 6.25 39.94
C GLU A 144 5.94 5.83 38.59
N PRO A 145 5.89 6.68 37.55
CA PRO A 145 6.51 6.39 36.25
C PRO A 145 8.05 6.30 36.34
N GLY A 146 8.63 6.86 37.41
CA GLY A 146 10.05 6.74 37.76
C GLY A 146 10.54 5.29 37.82
N CYS A 147 9.73 4.36 38.32
CA CYS A 147 10.10 2.95 38.44
C CYS A 147 10.27 2.26 37.06
N ILE A 148 9.43 2.60 36.09
CA ILE A 148 9.54 2.08 34.72
C ILE A 148 10.73 2.73 33.99
N SER A 149 10.90 4.04 34.14
CA SER A 149 12.04 4.74 33.52
C SER A 149 13.40 4.31 34.10
N ALA A 150 13.44 3.87 35.36
CA ALA A 150 14.62 3.30 36.02
C ALA A 150 14.84 1.80 35.74
N GLY A 151 13.98 1.15 34.95
CA GLY A 151 14.17 -0.26 34.55
C GLY A 151 13.77 -1.30 35.59
N ALA A 152 12.95 -0.95 36.59
CA ALA A 152 12.53 -1.88 37.64
C ALA A 152 11.60 -3.02 37.15
N ALA A 153 11.04 -2.89 35.95
CA ALA A 153 10.18 -3.89 35.32
C ALA A 153 10.55 -4.09 33.85
N ARG A 154 10.46 -5.33 33.36
CA ARG A 154 10.63 -5.60 31.93
C ARG A 154 9.45 -5.04 31.15
N THR A 155 9.67 -3.90 30.51
CA THR A 155 8.64 -3.13 29.80
C THR A 155 8.81 -3.23 28.29
N LEU A 156 7.68 -3.37 27.58
CA LEU A 156 7.60 -3.26 26.14
C LEU A 156 6.83 -2.00 25.75
N LEU A 157 7.50 -1.09 25.05
CA LEU A 157 6.90 0.07 24.40
C LEU A 157 6.57 -0.30 22.96
N ILE A 158 5.30 -0.19 22.57
CA ILE A 158 4.87 -0.43 21.18
C ILE A 158 4.57 0.92 20.53
N LEU A 159 5.17 1.18 19.37
CA LEU A 159 4.98 2.36 18.55
C LEU A 159 4.38 1.93 17.21
N ASP A 160 3.05 1.99 17.10
CA ASP A 160 2.31 1.55 15.91
C ASP A 160 2.22 2.66 14.86
N GLY A 161 2.65 2.36 13.62
CA GLY A 161 2.41 3.20 12.44
C GLY A 161 3.41 4.33 12.21
N LEU A 162 4.72 4.06 12.16
CA LEU A 162 5.73 5.11 11.91
C LEU A 162 5.50 5.90 10.60
N ASP A 163 4.88 5.28 9.58
CA ASP A 163 4.48 5.96 8.34
C ASP A 163 3.40 7.04 8.51
N GLU A 164 2.80 7.13 9.69
CA GLU A 164 1.74 8.07 10.04
C GLU A 164 2.24 9.22 10.92
N PHE A 165 3.53 9.21 11.27
CA PHE A 165 4.14 10.26 12.06
C PHE A 165 4.31 11.54 11.23
N LYS A 166 3.95 12.70 11.82
CA LYS A 166 3.90 13.99 11.14
C LYS A 166 5.30 14.52 10.77
N THR A 167 6.31 14.18 11.57
CA THR A 167 7.69 14.66 11.42
C THR A 167 8.63 13.48 11.16
N PRO A 168 9.56 13.58 10.20
CA PRO A 168 10.54 12.52 10.00
C PRO A 168 11.48 12.39 11.20
N LEU A 169 11.95 11.18 11.48
CA LEU A 169 12.93 10.92 12.54
C LEU A 169 14.34 11.23 12.06
N ASP A 170 15.02 12.19 12.69
CA ASP A 170 16.38 12.60 12.34
C ASP A 170 17.43 12.01 13.29
N PHE A 171 17.83 10.76 13.01
CA PHE A 171 18.89 10.07 13.74
C PHE A 171 20.29 10.64 13.54
N SER A 172 20.49 11.70 12.76
CA SER A 172 21.83 12.33 12.60
C SER A 172 21.95 13.55 13.50
N ASN A 173 20.94 14.42 13.49
CA ASN A 173 21.01 15.72 14.15
C ASN A 173 20.28 15.80 15.49
N THR A 174 19.55 14.74 15.91
CA THR A 174 18.85 14.75 17.20
C THR A 174 19.80 14.98 18.37
N VAL A 175 19.48 16.01 19.17
CA VAL A 175 20.14 16.34 20.44
C VAL A 175 19.92 15.21 21.45
N VAL A 176 21.01 14.75 22.07
CA VAL A 176 20.98 13.71 23.09
C VAL A 176 20.24 14.21 24.34
N CYS A 177 19.26 13.44 24.78
CA CYS A 177 18.56 13.66 26.04
C CYS A 177 18.58 12.35 26.83
N THR A 178 18.99 12.42 28.09
CA THR A 178 19.02 11.28 29.03
C THR A 178 18.12 11.50 30.24
N ASP A 179 17.60 12.72 30.43
CA ASP A 179 16.70 13.05 31.54
C ASP A 179 15.25 12.69 31.16
N PRO A 180 14.62 11.71 31.84
CA PRO A 180 13.27 11.28 31.51
C PRO A 180 12.19 12.31 31.84
N LYS A 181 12.50 13.34 32.64
CA LYS A 181 11.57 14.42 33.03
C LYS A 181 11.61 15.61 32.08
N LYS A 182 12.69 15.75 31.31
CA LYS A 182 12.88 16.88 30.41
C LYS A 182 11.94 16.78 29.21
N GLU A 183 11.16 17.83 28.97
CA GLU A 183 10.35 17.95 27.76
C GLU A 183 11.21 18.36 26.57
N ILE A 184 11.15 17.55 25.52
CA ILE A 184 11.83 17.77 24.24
C ILE A 184 10.83 17.57 23.11
N GLN A 185 11.19 17.97 21.88
CA GLN A 185 10.33 17.72 20.71
C GLN A 185 10.05 16.22 20.57
N VAL A 186 8.82 15.85 20.20
CA VAL A 186 8.38 14.45 20.19
C VAL A 186 9.20 13.57 19.25
N ASP A 187 9.59 14.09 18.09
CA ASP A 187 10.51 13.42 17.16
C ASP A 187 11.88 13.11 17.80
N ASN A 188 12.45 14.07 18.52
CA ASN A 188 13.68 13.90 19.28
C ASN A 188 13.50 12.93 20.46
N LEU A 189 12.32 12.90 21.10
CA LEU A 189 11.99 11.95 22.15
C LEU A 189 12.02 10.51 21.63
N ILE A 190 11.28 10.24 20.55
CA ILE A 190 11.24 8.91 19.93
C ILE A 190 12.62 8.49 19.43
N THR A 191 13.37 9.41 18.81
CA THR A 191 14.75 9.15 18.36
C THR A 191 15.68 8.80 19.53
N ASN A 192 15.60 9.51 20.67
CA ASN A 192 16.39 9.21 21.86
C ASN A 192 15.98 7.87 22.52
N ILE A 193 14.69 7.51 22.47
CA ILE A 193 14.22 6.19 22.95
C ILE A 193 14.77 5.06 22.06
N ILE A 194 14.70 5.19 20.74
CA ILE A 194 15.21 4.18 19.81
C ILE A 194 16.73 4.03 19.94
N ARG A 195 17.48 5.15 20.02
CA ARG A 195 18.94 5.14 20.29
C ARG A 195 19.32 4.53 21.63
N GLY A 196 18.38 4.41 22.57
CA GLY A 196 18.67 3.94 23.92
C GLY A 196 19.26 5.01 24.84
N ASN A 197 19.07 6.30 24.56
CA ASN A 197 19.44 7.36 25.51
C ASN A 197 18.38 7.51 26.61
N LEU A 198 17.11 7.22 26.27
CA LEU A 198 15.96 7.19 27.17
C LEU A 198 15.35 5.79 27.17
N LEU A 199 14.77 5.39 28.31
CA LEU A 199 14.14 4.07 28.48
C LEU A 199 15.07 2.93 28.03
N GLN A 200 16.29 2.91 28.57
CA GLN A 200 17.36 1.97 28.20
C GLN A 200 16.94 0.51 28.35
N GLU A 201 16.30 0.19 29.47
CA GLU A 201 15.85 -1.17 29.80
C GLU A 201 14.53 -1.58 29.13
N ALA A 202 13.85 -0.65 28.44
CA ALA A 202 12.61 -0.96 27.74
C ALA A 202 12.92 -1.58 26.37
N SER A 203 12.21 -2.67 26.05
CA SER A 203 12.13 -3.15 24.68
C SER A 203 11.18 -2.25 23.89
N VAL A 204 11.51 -1.96 22.63
CA VAL A 204 10.71 -1.11 21.74
C VAL A 204 10.33 -1.92 20.52
N TRP A 205 9.03 -1.94 20.22
CA TRP A 205 8.50 -2.55 19.01
C TRP A 205 7.86 -1.50 18.11
N VAL A 206 8.42 -1.29 16.92
CA VAL A 206 7.92 -0.33 15.94
C VAL A 206 7.25 -1.07 14.80
N THR A 207 6.04 -0.68 14.41
CA THR A 207 5.44 -1.12 13.15
C THR A 207 5.54 -0.01 12.11
N SER A 208 5.79 -0.37 10.85
CA SER A 208 5.95 0.64 9.80
C SER A 208 5.76 0.08 8.39
N ARG A 209 5.37 0.93 7.43
CA ARG A 209 5.61 0.63 6.01
C ARG A 209 7.11 0.65 5.71
N PRO A 210 7.60 -0.20 4.78
CA PRO A 210 9.02 -0.24 4.44
C PRO A 210 9.65 1.13 4.10
N ALA A 211 8.92 1.98 3.37
CA ALA A 211 9.38 3.31 2.98
C ALA A 211 9.60 4.27 4.17
N ALA A 212 8.88 4.09 5.29
CA ALA A 212 9.06 4.88 6.51
C ALA A 212 10.06 4.22 7.47
N ALA A 213 10.11 2.88 7.51
CA ALA A 213 11.06 2.12 8.31
C ALA A 213 12.52 2.46 7.98
N ARG A 214 12.81 2.83 6.72
CA ARG A 214 14.16 3.24 6.26
C ARG A 214 14.75 4.44 7.03
N GLN A 215 13.91 5.20 7.75
CA GLN A 215 14.36 6.30 8.60
C GLN A 215 15.16 5.81 9.80
N ILE A 216 14.91 4.58 10.27
CA ILE A 216 15.64 3.99 11.39
C ILE A 216 16.92 3.35 10.84
N PRO A 217 18.12 3.78 11.29
CA PRO A 217 19.38 3.16 10.87
C PRO A 217 19.40 1.66 11.19
N GLY A 218 19.80 0.83 10.23
CA GLY A 218 19.84 -0.63 10.39
C GLY A 218 20.71 -1.08 11.57
N GLY A 219 21.77 -0.34 11.91
CA GLY A 219 22.62 -0.62 13.07
C GLY A 219 21.95 -0.41 14.43
N LEU A 220 20.76 0.20 14.48
CA LEU A 220 19.95 0.34 15.70
C LEU A 220 18.82 -0.69 15.79
N VAL A 221 18.63 -1.52 14.76
CA VAL A 221 17.55 -2.52 14.71
C VAL A 221 18.11 -3.89 15.06
N ASP A 222 17.78 -4.39 16.25
CA ASP A 222 18.22 -5.72 16.69
C ASP A 222 17.46 -6.85 15.99
N ARG A 223 16.21 -6.57 15.60
CA ARG A 223 15.34 -7.54 14.93
C ARG A 223 14.42 -6.87 13.93
N MET A 224 14.44 -7.33 12.68
CA MET A 224 13.47 -6.94 11.68
C MET A 224 12.58 -8.12 11.29
N THR A 225 11.28 -7.88 11.21
CA THR A 225 10.30 -8.87 10.80
C THR A 225 9.34 -8.32 9.76
N GLU A 226 8.77 -9.18 8.91
CA GLU A 226 7.80 -8.80 7.88
C GLU A 226 6.49 -9.59 8.03
N ILE A 227 5.37 -8.90 7.87
CA ILE A 227 4.04 -9.51 7.86
C ILE A 227 3.75 -10.11 6.49
N ARG A 228 3.30 -11.37 6.47
CA ARG A 228 2.87 -12.05 5.24
C ARG A 228 1.46 -11.62 4.82
N GLY A 229 1.28 -11.54 3.50
CA GLY A 229 -0.05 -11.49 2.88
C GLY A 229 -0.78 -12.84 3.00
N PHE A 230 -2.03 -12.85 2.54
CA PHE A 230 -2.87 -14.05 2.56
C PHE A 230 -2.32 -15.18 1.68
N GLY A 231 -2.33 -16.38 2.23
CA GLY A 231 -2.32 -17.61 1.44
C GLY A 231 -3.65 -17.83 0.70
N ALA A 232 -3.66 -18.79 -0.23
CA ALA A 232 -4.86 -19.07 -1.05
C ALA A 232 -6.08 -19.54 -0.23
N ALA A 233 -5.87 -20.23 0.89
CA ALA A 233 -6.92 -20.63 1.82
C ALA A 233 -7.42 -19.44 2.66
N GLU A 234 -6.51 -18.66 3.22
CA GLU A 234 -6.82 -17.48 4.03
C GLU A 234 -7.60 -16.42 3.25
N MET A 235 -7.23 -16.20 1.97
CA MET A 235 -7.97 -15.30 1.08
C MET A 235 -9.41 -15.77 0.87
N LYS A 236 -9.61 -17.08 0.71
CA LYS A 236 -10.95 -17.66 0.59
C LYS A 236 -11.73 -17.43 1.88
N ASP A 237 -11.16 -17.79 3.03
CA ASP A 237 -11.81 -17.67 4.34
C ASP A 237 -12.16 -16.20 4.64
N PHE A 238 -11.30 -15.26 4.26
CA PHE A 238 -11.57 -13.84 4.38
C PHE A 238 -12.77 -13.39 3.53
N LEU A 239 -12.82 -13.74 2.24
CA LEU A 239 -13.96 -13.42 1.38
C LEU A 239 -15.26 -14.08 1.87
N ASP A 240 -15.13 -15.31 2.37
CA ASP A 240 -16.22 -16.07 2.96
C ASP A 240 -16.80 -15.40 4.22
N GLN A 241 -15.95 -14.76 5.03
CA GLN A 241 -16.36 -13.92 6.16
C GLN A 241 -16.92 -12.57 5.71
N MET A 242 -16.46 -12.02 4.58
CA MET A 242 -17.05 -10.80 4.02
C MET A 242 -18.49 -11.01 3.53
N PHE A 243 -18.82 -12.22 3.08
CA PHE A 243 -20.11 -12.55 2.46
C PHE A 243 -20.77 -13.75 3.17
N LEU A 244 -20.89 -13.69 4.50
CA LEU A 244 -21.47 -14.77 5.33
C LEU A 244 -22.82 -15.28 4.82
N ASP A 245 -23.68 -14.35 4.38
CA ASP A 245 -25.04 -14.65 3.93
C ASP A 245 -25.11 -15.19 2.49
N ASN A 246 -24.01 -15.13 1.71
CA ASN A 246 -24.00 -15.53 0.30
C ASN A 246 -22.67 -16.15 -0.13
N ARG A 247 -22.54 -17.46 0.11
CA ARG A 247 -21.36 -18.26 -0.24
C ARG A 247 -21.14 -18.40 -1.75
N ASP A 248 -22.20 -18.37 -2.55
CA ASP A 248 -22.09 -18.42 -4.00
C ASP A 248 -21.47 -17.13 -4.55
N LEU A 249 -21.85 -15.97 -3.98
CA LEU A 249 -21.24 -14.69 -4.31
C LEU A 249 -19.75 -14.66 -3.92
N SER A 250 -19.41 -15.11 -2.71
CA SER A 250 -17.99 -15.28 -2.29
C SER A 250 -17.19 -16.11 -3.30
N SER A 251 -17.75 -17.25 -3.72
CA SER A 251 -17.12 -18.15 -4.68
C SER A 251 -16.94 -17.51 -6.06
N GLN A 252 -17.93 -16.75 -6.54
CA GLN A 252 -17.84 -16.01 -7.81
C GLN A 252 -16.79 -14.89 -7.75
N VAL A 253 -16.76 -14.11 -6.67
CA VAL A 253 -15.76 -13.07 -6.44
C VAL A 253 -14.35 -13.67 -6.44
N LEU A 254 -14.13 -14.75 -5.68
CA LEU A 254 -12.85 -15.45 -5.62
C LEU A 254 -12.43 -15.99 -7.00
N LYS A 255 -13.36 -16.55 -7.77
CA LYS A 255 -13.11 -17.02 -9.14
C LYS A 255 -12.62 -15.88 -10.03
N HIS A 256 -13.23 -14.70 -9.95
CA HIS A 256 -12.80 -13.54 -10.73
C HIS A 256 -11.44 -13.00 -10.30
N ILE A 257 -11.18 -12.91 -8.99
CA ILE A 257 -9.89 -12.51 -8.46
C ILE A 257 -8.79 -13.47 -8.94
N ARG A 258 -9.00 -14.78 -8.88
CA ARG A 258 -8.03 -15.79 -9.34
C ARG A 258 -7.81 -15.79 -10.84
N ALA A 259 -8.83 -15.43 -11.64
CA ALA A 259 -8.71 -15.37 -13.09
C ALA A 259 -7.87 -14.17 -13.59
N ASN A 260 -7.56 -13.20 -12.72
CA ASN A 260 -6.70 -12.07 -13.04
C ASN A 260 -5.51 -12.06 -12.08
N ARG A 261 -4.33 -12.44 -12.57
CA ARG A 261 -3.11 -12.55 -11.77
C ARG A 261 -2.77 -11.27 -10.99
N SER A 262 -2.90 -10.10 -11.62
CA SER A 262 -2.61 -8.82 -10.96
C SER A 262 -3.53 -8.59 -9.76
N LEU A 263 -4.84 -8.84 -9.92
CA LEU A 263 -5.79 -8.76 -8.82
C LEU A 263 -5.53 -9.83 -7.76
N HIS A 264 -5.22 -11.07 -8.16
CA HIS A 264 -4.91 -12.14 -7.22
C HIS A 264 -3.73 -11.80 -6.31
N VAL A 265 -2.64 -11.31 -6.90
CA VAL A 265 -1.43 -10.89 -6.17
C VAL A 265 -1.74 -9.74 -5.22
N LEU A 266 -2.47 -8.71 -5.65
CA LEU A 266 -2.81 -7.58 -4.78
C LEU A 266 -3.80 -7.97 -3.68
N CYS A 267 -4.72 -8.90 -3.94
CA CYS A 267 -5.65 -9.44 -2.95
C CYS A 267 -4.97 -10.30 -1.87
N THR A 268 -3.67 -10.57 -1.96
CA THR A 268 -2.91 -11.05 -0.79
C THR A 268 -2.86 -10.01 0.33
N ILE A 269 -3.07 -8.73 0.02
CA ILE A 269 -3.23 -7.66 1.00
C ILE A 269 -4.70 -7.62 1.46
N PRO A 270 -5.02 -7.82 2.75
CA PRO A 270 -6.38 -7.79 3.27
C PRO A 270 -7.17 -6.53 2.92
N GLY A 271 -6.58 -5.34 3.08
CA GLY A 271 -7.24 -4.08 2.73
C GLY A 271 -7.62 -3.99 1.25
N PHE A 272 -6.75 -4.50 0.37
CA PHE A 272 -7.03 -4.54 -1.07
C PHE A 272 -8.02 -5.64 -1.45
N CYS A 273 -7.95 -6.80 -0.79
CA CYS A 273 -8.91 -7.89 -0.93
C CYS A 273 -10.32 -7.43 -0.57
N TRP A 274 -10.45 -6.64 0.49
CA TRP A 274 -11.71 -6.02 0.88
C TRP A 274 -12.25 -5.09 -0.21
N ILE A 275 -11.43 -4.14 -0.69
CA ILE A 275 -11.84 -3.19 -1.74
C ILE A 275 -12.25 -3.93 -3.02
N SER A 276 -11.43 -4.86 -3.50
CA SER A 276 -11.69 -5.62 -4.73
C SER A 276 -12.90 -6.53 -4.59
N GLY A 277 -12.98 -7.25 -3.47
CA GLY A 277 -14.10 -8.14 -3.16
C GLY A 277 -15.42 -7.39 -3.12
N SER A 278 -15.50 -6.28 -2.37
CA SER A 278 -16.68 -5.42 -2.33
C SER A 278 -17.08 -4.88 -3.70
N SER A 279 -16.09 -4.46 -4.51
CA SER A 279 -16.34 -3.88 -5.85
C SER A 279 -16.88 -4.91 -6.84
N ILE A 280 -16.28 -6.10 -6.88
CA ILE A 280 -16.72 -7.20 -7.74
C ILE A 280 -18.08 -7.71 -7.27
N ALA A 281 -18.28 -7.84 -5.96
CA ALA A 281 -19.58 -8.24 -5.40
C ALA A 281 -20.70 -7.25 -5.78
N TYR A 282 -20.43 -5.95 -5.70
CA TYR A 282 -21.37 -4.92 -6.14
C TYR A 282 -21.65 -5.04 -7.65
N PHE A 283 -20.63 -5.22 -8.48
CA PHE A 283 -20.81 -5.45 -9.91
C PHE A 283 -21.72 -6.67 -10.18
N LEU A 284 -21.44 -7.81 -9.55
CA LEU A 284 -22.19 -9.05 -9.76
C LEU A 284 -23.67 -8.92 -9.36
N LYS A 285 -23.97 -8.20 -8.27
CA LYS A 285 -25.34 -7.99 -7.80
C LYS A 285 -26.18 -7.08 -8.70
N HIS A 286 -25.58 -6.07 -9.31
CA HIS A 286 -26.30 -5.04 -10.05
C HIS A 286 -26.25 -5.20 -11.58
N CYS A 287 -25.36 -6.05 -12.09
CA CYS A 287 -25.22 -6.30 -13.53
C CYS A 287 -25.73 -7.68 -13.97
N SER A 288 -26.23 -8.52 -13.07
CA SER A 288 -26.86 -9.81 -13.43
C SER A 288 -28.22 -9.67 -14.11
N ASP A 289 -28.95 -8.57 -13.86
CA ASP A 289 -30.35 -8.39 -14.29
C ASP A 289 -30.55 -7.44 -15.50
N GLN A 290 -29.49 -6.80 -15.99
CA GLN A 290 -29.60 -5.87 -17.13
C GLN A 290 -29.13 -6.56 -18.42
N SER A 291 -30.08 -6.74 -19.35
CA SER A 291 -29.94 -7.19 -20.74
C SER A 291 -28.51 -7.18 -21.31
N GLN A 292 -28.01 -8.39 -21.62
CA GLN A 292 -26.94 -8.87 -22.53
C GLN A 292 -26.00 -7.91 -23.31
N GLU A 293 -25.77 -6.66 -22.89
CA GLU A 293 -24.65 -5.85 -23.38
C GLU A 293 -23.44 -6.08 -22.49
N ALA A 294 -22.71 -7.17 -22.77
CA ALA A 294 -21.29 -7.41 -22.47
C ALA A 294 -20.68 -6.64 -21.28
N ALA A 295 -21.29 -6.70 -20.09
CA ALA A 295 -20.73 -6.09 -18.90
C ALA A 295 -19.51 -6.93 -18.46
N VAL A 296 -18.31 -6.42 -18.74
CA VAL A 296 -17.05 -7.07 -18.37
C VAL A 296 -16.77 -6.78 -16.89
N VAL A 297 -16.62 -7.85 -16.10
CA VAL A 297 -16.20 -7.79 -14.69
C VAL A 297 -14.95 -6.90 -14.55
N PRO A 298 -14.86 -5.99 -13.56
CA PRO A 298 -13.73 -5.09 -13.41
C PRO A 298 -12.39 -5.82 -13.27
N ARG A 299 -11.38 -5.40 -14.04
CA ARG A 299 -10.04 -6.01 -14.09
C ARG A 299 -8.92 -5.04 -13.77
N THR A 300 -9.09 -3.77 -14.09
CA THR A 300 -8.08 -2.71 -13.83
C THR A 300 -8.29 -2.09 -12.46
N LEU A 301 -7.26 -1.45 -11.90
CA LEU A 301 -7.37 -0.75 -10.62
C LEU A 301 -8.44 0.34 -10.73
N SER A 302 -8.42 1.12 -11.81
CA SER A 302 -9.35 2.22 -12.00
C SER A 302 -10.80 1.75 -12.11
N GLU A 303 -11.05 0.59 -12.74
CA GLU A 303 -12.38 -0.04 -12.73
C GLU A 303 -12.81 -0.47 -11.33
N ILE A 304 -11.94 -1.20 -10.60
CA ILE A 304 -12.22 -1.65 -9.23
C ILE A 304 -12.55 -0.46 -8.34
N TYR A 305 -11.74 0.59 -8.32
CA TYR A 305 -11.97 1.76 -7.48
C TYR A 305 -13.19 2.55 -7.93
N SER A 306 -13.50 2.60 -9.23
CA SER A 306 -14.72 3.24 -9.72
C SER A 306 -15.98 2.50 -9.25
N TYR A 307 -15.97 1.16 -9.23
CA TYR A 307 -17.08 0.37 -8.67
C TYR A 307 -17.16 0.49 -7.16
N TYR A 308 -16.02 0.42 -6.45
CA TYR A 308 -15.97 0.65 -5.00
C TYR A 308 -16.59 2.00 -4.64
N PHE A 309 -16.19 3.02 -5.40
CA PHE A 309 -16.64 4.38 -5.20
C PHE A 309 -18.13 4.51 -5.48
N LYS A 310 -18.63 3.97 -6.61
CA LYS A 310 -20.07 3.94 -6.90
C LYS A 310 -20.86 3.21 -5.81
N MET A 311 -20.39 2.07 -5.33
CA MET A 311 -20.99 1.32 -4.22
C MET A 311 -21.01 2.14 -2.92
N ALA A 312 -19.90 2.80 -2.59
CA ALA A 312 -19.82 3.64 -1.39
C ALA A 312 -20.89 4.73 -1.42
N LEU A 313 -21.15 5.31 -2.61
CA LEU A 313 -22.06 6.41 -2.84
C LEU A 313 -23.53 6.05 -2.91
N SER A 314 -23.85 4.91 -3.49
CA SER A 314 -25.23 4.42 -3.56
C SER A 314 -25.76 4.01 -2.18
N GLY A 315 -24.89 3.85 -1.17
CA GLY A 315 -25.28 3.37 0.16
C GLY A 315 -25.55 1.86 0.23
N ASP A 316 -25.55 1.17 -0.91
CA ASP A 316 -25.97 -0.24 -1.14
C ASP A 316 -25.12 -1.33 -0.47
N TRP A 317 -24.32 -1.01 0.54
CA TRP A 317 -23.69 -2.07 1.35
C TRP A 317 -24.67 -2.53 2.41
N LEU A 318 -25.08 -3.80 2.30
CA LEU A 318 -25.84 -4.61 3.26
C LEU A 318 -26.35 -3.82 4.50
N GLU A 319 -27.38 -2.99 4.32
CA GLU A 319 -28.54 -2.82 5.22
C GLU A 319 -29.38 -1.57 4.89
N LYS A 320 -30.68 -1.86 4.72
CA LYS A 320 -31.91 -1.05 4.69
C LYS A 320 -32.05 0.08 3.65
N PRO A 321 -33.16 0.06 2.87
CA PRO A 321 -33.51 1.15 1.97
C PRO A 321 -33.82 2.38 2.82
N ARG A 322 -33.04 3.46 2.67
CA ARG A 322 -33.47 4.75 3.19
C ARG A 322 -34.45 5.39 2.23
N GLU A 323 -35.49 5.96 2.82
CA GLU A 323 -36.50 6.77 2.15
C GLU A 323 -35.85 7.86 1.30
N THR A 324 -36.46 8.05 0.13
CA THR A 324 -36.18 9.04 -0.91
C THR A 324 -36.15 10.47 -0.36
N LEU A 325 -35.01 10.88 0.20
CA LEU A 325 -34.66 12.30 0.29
C LEU A 325 -34.26 12.78 -1.11
N ARG A 326 -34.75 13.97 -1.50
CA ARG A 326 -34.60 14.59 -2.84
C ARG A 326 -33.22 14.32 -3.46
N ILE A 327 -33.21 13.41 -4.43
CA ILE A 327 -32.01 12.74 -4.99
C ILE A 327 -30.95 13.75 -5.47
N GLU A 328 -31.35 14.90 -6.02
CA GLU A 328 -30.42 15.89 -6.58
C GLU A 328 -29.60 16.66 -5.53
N GLN A 329 -30.21 17.03 -4.40
CA GLN A 329 -29.51 17.81 -3.35
C GLN A 329 -28.46 16.95 -2.62
N ALA A 330 -28.78 15.68 -2.36
CA ALA A 330 -27.85 14.72 -1.76
C ALA A 330 -26.66 14.40 -2.69
N VAL A 331 -26.93 14.26 -3.99
CA VAL A 331 -25.90 14.04 -5.01
C VAL A 331 -24.95 15.22 -5.13
N ASN A 332 -25.46 16.46 -5.16
CA ASN A 332 -24.62 17.67 -5.28
C ASN A 332 -23.72 17.87 -4.06
N THR A 333 -24.23 17.64 -2.85
CA THR A 333 -23.44 17.69 -1.61
C THR A 333 -22.31 16.65 -1.63
N SER A 334 -22.61 15.43 -2.08
CA SER A 334 -21.63 14.35 -2.20
C SER A 334 -20.54 14.67 -3.22
N LYS A 335 -20.89 15.25 -4.38
CA LYS A 335 -19.91 15.71 -5.39
C LYS A 335 -18.96 16.76 -4.83
N LYS A 336 -19.48 17.75 -4.08
CA LYS A 336 -18.67 18.79 -3.44
C LYS A 336 -17.70 18.18 -2.43
N LEU A 337 -18.18 17.29 -1.56
CA LEU A 337 -17.35 16.60 -0.58
C LEU A 337 -16.23 15.80 -1.26
N VAL A 338 -16.55 15.04 -2.30
CA VAL A 338 -15.56 14.28 -3.08
C VAL A 338 -14.52 15.20 -3.72
N GLY A 339 -14.93 16.35 -4.24
CA GLY A 339 -14.01 17.36 -4.77
C GLY A 339 -13.02 17.87 -3.71
N SER A 340 -13.51 18.21 -2.50
CA SER A 340 -12.67 18.66 -1.39
C SER A 340 -11.76 17.53 -0.86
N LEU A 341 -12.28 16.30 -0.75
CA LEU A 341 -11.51 15.12 -0.36
C LEU A 341 -10.42 14.78 -1.38
N GLY A 342 -10.72 14.87 -2.68
CA GLY A 342 -9.73 14.66 -3.73
C GLY A 342 -8.63 15.71 -3.71
N ARG A 343 -8.96 16.97 -3.40
CA ARG A 343 -7.97 18.03 -3.18
C ARG A 343 -7.08 17.74 -1.97
N LEU A 344 -7.67 17.38 -0.83
CA LEU A 344 -6.94 16.94 0.37
C LEU A 344 -6.03 15.76 0.05
N ALA A 345 -6.53 14.77 -0.69
CA ALA A 345 -5.82 13.57 -1.06
C ALA A 345 -4.59 13.88 -1.94
N PHE A 346 -4.74 14.74 -2.96
CA PHE A 346 -3.67 15.11 -3.87
C PHE A 346 -2.54 15.86 -3.17
N TYR A 347 -2.85 16.93 -2.44
CA TYR A 347 -1.81 17.69 -1.73
C TYR A 347 -1.25 16.91 -0.53
N GLY A 348 -2.06 16.04 0.09
CA GLY A 348 -1.58 15.07 1.07
C GLY A 348 -0.55 14.12 0.47
N LEU A 349 -0.78 13.60 -0.74
CA LEU A 349 0.16 12.73 -1.44
C LEU A 349 1.48 13.45 -1.70
N LEU A 350 1.44 14.68 -2.24
CA LEU A 350 2.66 15.48 -2.51
C LEU A 350 3.48 15.77 -1.25
N ARG A 351 2.81 15.92 -0.09
CA ARG A 351 3.45 16.19 1.20
C ARG A 351 3.77 14.91 2.00
N LYS A 352 3.54 13.72 1.44
CA LYS A 352 3.67 12.42 2.14
C LYS A 352 2.88 12.36 3.45
N LYS A 353 1.70 12.98 3.44
CA LYS A 353 0.79 13.06 4.58
C LYS A 353 -0.38 12.10 4.38
N HIS A 354 -0.50 11.16 5.32
CA HIS A 354 -1.53 10.11 5.32
C HIS A 354 -2.57 10.27 6.43
N VAL A 355 -2.24 11.06 7.46
CA VAL A 355 -3.13 11.41 8.58
C VAL A 355 -3.35 12.90 8.60
N PHE A 356 -4.60 13.29 8.77
CA PHE A 356 -5.06 14.66 8.74
C PHE A 356 -5.85 14.99 10.01
N TYR A 357 -5.83 16.26 10.41
CA TYR A 357 -6.51 16.75 11.60
C TYR A 357 -7.56 17.80 11.22
N GLU A 358 -8.36 18.25 12.19
CA GLU A 358 -9.42 19.24 11.94
C GLU A 358 -8.94 20.52 11.23
N GLN A 359 -7.72 20.96 11.53
CA GLN A 359 -7.12 22.13 10.87
C GLN A 359 -6.91 21.88 9.38
N ASP A 360 -6.47 20.67 9.00
CA ASP A 360 -6.32 20.28 7.60
C ASP A 360 -7.69 20.23 6.91
N MET A 361 -8.68 19.61 7.56
CA MET A 361 -10.05 19.53 7.02
C MET A 361 -10.59 20.93 6.67
N LYS A 362 -10.45 21.88 7.60
CA LYS A 362 -10.84 23.28 7.40
C LYS A 362 -10.04 23.95 6.29
N ALA A 363 -8.72 23.75 6.24
CA ALA A 363 -7.84 24.34 5.22
C ALA A 363 -8.20 23.91 3.79
N TYR A 364 -8.69 22.68 3.60
CA TYR A 364 -9.15 22.18 2.30
C TYR A 364 -10.65 22.36 2.06
N GLY A 365 -11.36 23.10 2.94
CA GLY A 365 -12.77 23.43 2.77
C GLY A 365 -13.70 22.21 2.92
N ILE A 366 -13.34 21.26 3.77
CA ILE A 366 -14.17 20.11 4.13
C ILE A 366 -15.04 20.50 5.32
N ASP A 367 -16.35 20.44 5.13
CA ASP A 367 -17.33 20.63 6.20
C ASP A 367 -17.42 19.35 7.04
N LEU A 368 -17.00 19.44 8.31
CA LEU A 368 -16.98 18.32 9.24
C LEU A 368 -18.37 17.73 9.49
N SER A 369 -19.44 18.51 9.33
CA SER A 369 -20.81 18.01 9.47
C SER A 369 -21.17 16.96 8.41
N LEU A 370 -20.57 17.05 7.21
CA LEU A 370 -20.77 16.11 6.11
C LEU A 370 -20.04 14.78 6.32
N LEU A 371 -19.06 14.74 7.25
CA LEU A 371 -18.29 13.54 7.58
C LEU A 371 -19.04 12.55 8.48
N HIS A 372 -20.28 12.85 8.87
CA HIS A 372 -21.17 11.89 9.53
C HIS A 372 -22.02 11.07 8.54
N SER A 373 -21.85 11.28 7.23
CA SER A 373 -22.53 10.49 6.20
C SER A 373 -21.96 9.07 6.10
N SER A 374 -22.71 8.12 5.55
CA SER A 374 -22.22 6.76 5.26
C SER A 374 -21.08 6.72 4.22
N LEU A 375 -20.87 7.84 3.51
CA LEU A 375 -19.83 7.99 2.47
C LEU A 375 -18.46 8.21 3.09
N SER A 376 -18.38 9.06 4.11
CA SER A 376 -17.14 9.36 4.82
C SER A 376 -16.63 8.12 5.53
N THR A 377 -17.48 7.34 6.22
CA THR A 377 -17.03 6.15 6.95
C THR A 377 -16.37 5.06 6.10
N ARG A 378 -16.51 5.08 4.77
CA ARG A 378 -15.89 4.10 3.86
C ARG A 378 -14.66 4.64 3.13
N LEU A 379 -14.64 5.94 2.82
CA LEU A 379 -13.53 6.58 2.10
C LEU A 379 -12.49 7.17 3.06
N LEU A 380 -12.95 7.84 4.12
CA LEU A 380 -12.16 8.57 5.10
C LEU A 380 -12.57 8.16 6.52
N LEU A 381 -11.74 7.34 7.13
CA LEU A 381 -11.93 6.90 8.51
C LEU A 381 -11.65 8.06 9.48
N LYS A 382 -12.43 8.08 10.55
CA LYS A 382 -12.33 9.03 11.65
C LYS A 382 -11.96 8.26 12.91
N GLU A 383 -10.96 8.75 13.64
CA GLU A 383 -10.56 8.23 14.94
C GLU A 383 -10.55 9.37 15.95
N ASP A 384 -11.43 9.25 16.95
CA ASP A 384 -11.54 10.20 18.05
C ASP A 384 -10.55 9.81 19.15
N MET A 385 -9.64 10.72 19.48
CA MET A 385 -8.63 10.54 20.52
C MET A 385 -8.89 11.54 21.65
N GLN A 386 -8.19 11.40 22.78
CA GLN A 386 -8.48 12.21 23.98
C GLN A 386 -8.40 13.73 23.73
N THR A 387 -7.48 14.18 22.87
CA THR A 387 -7.16 15.60 22.64
C THR A 387 -7.40 16.07 21.21
N SER A 388 -7.63 15.15 20.27
CA SER A 388 -7.77 15.49 18.86
C SER A 388 -8.53 14.42 18.08
N THR A 389 -8.99 14.79 16.90
CA THR A 389 -9.58 13.87 15.93
C THR A 389 -8.64 13.67 14.75
N ALA A 390 -8.29 12.42 14.48
CA ALA A 390 -7.52 12.04 13.30
C ALA A 390 -8.44 11.55 12.17
N TYR A 391 -8.11 11.91 10.95
CA TYR A 391 -8.77 11.49 9.73
C TYR A 391 -7.76 10.87 8.77
N TYR A 392 -8.07 9.73 8.19
CA TYR A 392 -7.19 9.05 7.25
C TYR A 392 -7.99 8.24 6.23
N PHE A 393 -7.46 8.09 5.01
CA PHE A 393 -8.13 7.30 4.00
C PHE A 393 -8.12 5.80 4.38
N SER A 394 -9.18 5.07 4.04
CA SER A 394 -9.31 3.64 4.39
C SER A 394 -8.17 2.78 3.83
N HIS A 395 -7.54 3.22 2.76
CA HIS A 395 -6.29 2.68 2.23
C HIS A 395 -5.51 3.77 1.47
N LEU A 396 -4.19 3.66 1.36
CA LEU A 396 -3.35 4.62 0.61
C LEU A 396 -3.83 4.79 -0.84
N THR A 397 -4.16 3.69 -1.50
CA THR A 397 -4.67 3.67 -2.88
C THR A 397 -6.01 4.37 -3.04
N MET A 398 -6.80 4.49 -1.97
CA MET A 398 -8.01 5.33 -1.99
C MET A 398 -7.65 6.81 -2.05
N GLN A 399 -6.62 7.22 -1.30
CA GLN A 399 -6.05 8.57 -1.39
C GLN A 399 -5.54 8.82 -2.82
N GLU A 400 -4.80 7.89 -3.41
CA GLU A 400 -4.25 8.03 -4.77
C GLU A 400 -5.34 8.11 -5.85
N PHE A 401 -6.40 7.31 -5.73
CA PHE A 401 -7.54 7.35 -6.65
C PHE A 401 -8.28 8.69 -6.58
N LEU A 402 -8.59 9.17 -5.37
CA LEU A 402 -9.26 10.47 -5.18
C LEU A 402 -8.37 11.64 -5.60
N ALA A 403 -7.05 11.53 -5.41
CA ALA A 403 -6.08 12.48 -5.91
C ALA A 403 -6.10 12.55 -7.44
N ALA A 404 -6.10 11.39 -8.13
CA ALA A 404 -6.18 11.32 -9.59
C ALA A 404 -7.48 11.91 -10.12
N LEU A 405 -8.60 11.64 -9.45
CA LEU A 405 -9.91 12.21 -9.81
C LEU A 405 -9.94 13.74 -9.66
N TYR A 406 -9.39 14.28 -8.57
CA TYR A 406 -9.24 15.72 -8.40
C TYR A 406 -8.34 16.32 -9.49
N TYR A 407 -7.17 15.72 -9.73
CA TYR A 407 -6.24 16.21 -10.73
C TYR A 407 -6.87 16.23 -12.13
N TYR A 408 -7.57 15.15 -12.52
CA TYR A 408 -8.27 15.05 -13.79
C TYR A 408 -9.32 16.15 -13.96
N THR A 409 -10.14 16.40 -12.93
CA THR A 409 -11.21 17.39 -12.98
C THR A 409 -10.67 18.82 -12.96
N ALA A 410 -9.65 19.11 -12.15
CA ALA A 410 -9.04 20.43 -12.01
C ALA A 410 -8.21 20.81 -13.23
N ALA A 411 -7.41 19.88 -13.79
CA ALA A 411 -6.50 20.10 -14.91
C ALA A 411 -7.17 20.61 -16.20
N LYS A 412 -8.48 20.41 -16.33
CA LYS A 412 -9.28 20.92 -17.46
C LYS A 412 -9.55 22.41 -17.39
N ARG A 413 -9.50 23.00 -16.18
CA ARG A 413 -9.91 24.38 -15.91
C ARG A 413 -8.76 25.25 -15.41
N THR A 414 -7.71 24.63 -14.87
CA THR A 414 -6.58 25.33 -14.28
C THR A 414 -5.64 25.90 -15.34
N ILE A 415 -5.10 27.07 -15.03
CA ILE A 415 -4.08 27.75 -15.86
C ILE A 415 -2.68 27.46 -15.31
N PHE A 416 -2.56 27.15 -14.02
CA PHE A 416 -1.29 26.95 -13.32
C PHE A 416 -1.03 25.47 -13.04
N ASP A 417 0.25 25.10 -12.89
CA ASP A 417 0.65 23.75 -12.53
C ASP A 417 0.06 23.35 -11.17
N LEU A 418 -0.76 22.30 -11.16
CA LEU A 418 -1.42 21.76 -9.97
C LEU A 418 -0.41 21.21 -8.94
N PHE A 419 0.81 20.85 -9.37
CA PHE A 419 1.87 20.46 -8.45
C PHE A 419 2.44 21.64 -7.63
N VAL A 420 2.01 22.88 -7.91
CA VAL A 420 2.39 24.09 -7.18
C VAL A 420 1.16 24.69 -6.51
N GLU A 421 1.02 24.44 -5.21
CA GLU A 421 -0.16 24.86 -4.44
C GLU A 421 -0.32 26.38 -4.32
N SER A 422 0.78 27.13 -4.38
CA SER A 422 0.79 28.60 -4.31
C SER A 422 0.25 29.28 -5.58
N GLY A 423 0.05 28.54 -6.67
CA GLY A 423 -0.47 29.07 -7.94
C GLY A 423 0.53 29.89 -8.76
N MET A 424 1.72 30.19 -8.24
CA MET A 424 2.79 30.88 -9.00
C MET A 424 3.63 29.86 -9.79
N SER A 425 3.21 29.56 -11.01
CA SER A 425 3.98 28.69 -11.93
C SER A 425 3.80 29.14 -13.38
N TRP A 426 4.67 28.67 -14.26
CA TRP A 426 4.48 28.86 -15.69
C TRP A 426 3.11 28.30 -16.12
N PRO A 427 2.34 29.04 -16.95
CA PRO A 427 1.03 28.58 -17.38
C PRO A 427 1.08 27.20 -18.01
N LYS A 428 0.21 26.31 -17.56
CA LYS A 428 0.01 24.96 -18.06
C LYS A 428 -1.45 24.81 -18.45
N LEU A 429 -1.75 25.16 -19.70
CA LEU A 429 -3.12 25.20 -20.19
C LEU A 429 -3.57 23.82 -20.69
N GLY A 430 -4.71 23.37 -20.16
CA GLY A 430 -5.42 22.20 -20.66
C GLY A 430 -4.93 20.86 -20.11
N PHE A 431 -5.84 19.89 -20.12
CA PHE A 431 -5.65 18.58 -19.49
C PHE A 431 -4.41 17.84 -20.01
N LEU A 432 -4.15 17.84 -21.33
CA LEU A 432 -3.02 17.09 -21.89
C LEU A 432 -1.65 17.59 -21.42
N ASN A 433 -1.49 18.90 -21.22
CA ASN A 433 -0.24 19.45 -20.69
C ASN A 433 -0.04 19.09 -19.23
N HIS A 434 -1.13 19.08 -18.46
CA HIS A 434 -1.14 18.57 -17.09
C HIS A 434 -0.87 17.07 -17.01
N PHE A 435 -1.44 16.27 -17.91
CA PHE A 435 -1.21 14.83 -17.99
C PHE A 435 0.25 14.52 -18.30
N ARG A 436 0.82 15.16 -19.34
CA ARG A 436 2.25 15.04 -19.67
C ARG A 436 3.13 15.41 -18.47
N SER A 437 2.78 16.48 -17.76
CA SER A 437 3.53 16.87 -16.56
C SER A 437 3.43 15.86 -15.42
N ALA A 438 2.27 15.24 -15.21
CA ALA A 438 2.09 14.22 -14.18
C ALA A 438 2.92 12.98 -14.51
N VAL A 439 2.87 12.52 -15.76
CA VAL A 439 3.69 11.41 -16.26
C VAL A 439 5.19 11.73 -16.09
N GLN A 440 5.64 12.91 -16.53
CA GLN A 440 7.05 13.30 -16.41
C GLN A 440 7.53 13.37 -14.96
N ARG A 441 6.71 13.90 -14.04
CA ARG A 441 7.06 13.94 -12.61
C ARG A 441 7.14 12.54 -11.99
N ALA A 442 6.23 11.63 -12.36
CA ALA A 442 6.32 10.24 -11.93
C ALA A 442 7.60 9.57 -12.46
N LEU A 443 7.97 9.83 -13.72
CA LEU A 443 9.22 9.33 -14.30
C LEU A 443 10.48 9.92 -13.62
N GLN A 444 10.44 11.14 -13.10
CA GLN A 444 11.60 11.77 -12.47
C GLN A 444 11.69 11.52 -10.96
N ALA A 445 10.58 11.15 -10.29
CA ALA A 445 10.55 10.90 -8.86
C ALA A 445 11.40 9.66 -8.49
N GLU A 446 12.25 9.81 -7.48
CA GLU A 446 13.06 8.71 -6.96
C GLU A 446 12.27 7.74 -6.09
N ASP A 447 11.24 8.22 -5.39
CA ASP A 447 10.43 7.45 -4.42
C ASP A 447 9.19 6.79 -5.04
N ARG A 448 8.99 6.97 -6.34
CA ARG A 448 7.92 6.35 -7.16
C ARG A 448 6.50 6.52 -6.60
N GLN A 449 6.30 7.50 -5.74
CA GLN A 449 5.04 7.72 -5.04
C GLN A 449 3.89 8.13 -5.96
N LEU A 450 4.21 8.68 -7.15
CA LEU A 450 3.22 9.12 -8.12
C LEU A 450 2.81 8.01 -9.11
N ASP A 451 3.43 6.84 -9.08
CA ASP A 451 3.22 5.81 -10.11
C ASP A 451 1.78 5.30 -10.11
N ILE A 452 1.22 4.98 -8.94
CA ILE A 452 -0.18 4.52 -8.83
C ILE A 452 -1.16 5.66 -9.09
N PHE A 453 -0.85 6.88 -8.65
CA PHE A 453 -1.61 8.08 -9.02
C PHE A 453 -1.70 8.25 -10.54
N VAL A 454 -0.60 8.07 -11.28
CA VAL A 454 -0.59 8.17 -12.76
C VAL A 454 -1.31 6.99 -13.42
N ARG A 455 -1.25 5.78 -12.84
CA ARG A 455 -2.08 4.64 -13.27
C ARG A 455 -3.57 5.00 -13.20
N PHE A 456 -4.04 5.52 -12.06
CA PHE A 456 -5.43 5.97 -11.90
C PHE A 456 -5.79 7.12 -12.84
N LEU A 457 -4.90 8.13 -12.96
CA LEU A 457 -5.11 9.26 -13.86
C LEU A 457 -5.27 8.81 -15.33
N SER A 458 -4.48 7.81 -15.74
CA SER A 458 -4.58 7.18 -17.05
C SER A 458 -5.89 6.40 -17.18
N GLY A 459 -6.25 5.60 -16.18
CA GLY A 459 -7.49 4.82 -16.20
C GLY A 459 -8.77 5.66 -16.20
N LEU A 460 -8.76 6.92 -15.74
CA LEU A 460 -9.87 7.86 -15.93
C LEU A 460 -10.17 8.18 -17.42
N LEU A 461 -9.21 7.91 -18.32
CA LEU A 461 -9.39 7.99 -19.78
C LEU A 461 -9.87 6.66 -20.40
N SER A 462 -10.16 5.63 -19.60
CA SER A 462 -10.77 4.38 -20.06
C SER A 462 -12.25 4.61 -20.41
N PRO A 463 -12.75 4.08 -21.55
CA PRO A 463 -14.17 4.15 -21.90
C PRO A 463 -15.07 3.52 -20.83
N GLN A 464 -14.64 2.40 -20.23
CA GLN A 464 -15.42 1.71 -19.19
C GLN A 464 -15.50 2.52 -17.90
N VAL A 465 -14.39 3.11 -17.45
CA VAL A 465 -14.35 3.99 -16.27
C VAL A 465 -15.15 5.26 -16.53
N ASN A 466 -15.02 5.87 -17.72
CA ASN A 466 -15.80 7.04 -18.08
C ASN A 466 -17.31 6.73 -18.09
N LYS A 467 -17.73 5.61 -18.72
CA LYS A 467 -19.13 5.16 -18.68
C LYS A 467 -19.64 5.02 -17.25
N LEU A 468 -18.86 4.39 -16.38
CA LEU A 468 -19.22 4.11 -14.99
C LEU A 468 -19.35 5.37 -14.11
N LEU A 469 -18.46 6.36 -14.31
CA LEU A 469 -18.43 7.61 -13.52
C LEU A 469 -19.15 8.79 -14.20
N SER A 470 -19.65 8.61 -15.42
CA SER A 470 -20.38 9.63 -16.18
C SER A 470 -21.68 10.05 -15.48
N GLY A 471 -22.05 11.33 -15.63
CA GLY A 471 -23.23 11.91 -14.96
C GLY A 471 -23.03 12.23 -13.48
N TRP A 472 -22.02 11.62 -12.85
CA TRP A 472 -21.65 11.89 -11.47
C TRP A 472 -20.39 12.76 -11.37
N LEU A 473 -19.24 12.26 -11.82
CA LEU A 473 -17.95 12.95 -11.68
C LEU A 473 -17.34 13.35 -13.02
N LEU A 474 -17.63 12.59 -14.07
CA LEU A 474 -17.08 12.80 -15.40
C LEU A 474 -18.19 13.22 -16.37
N ALA A 475 -17.81 14.00 -17.38
CA ALA A 475 -18.70 14.24 -18.52
C ALA A 475 -18.74 13.01 -19.42
N LYS A 476 -19.91 12.74 -20.00
CA LYS A 476 -20.13 11.63 -20.93
C LYS A 476 -19.20 11.77 -22.14
N ASP A 477 -18.52 10.68 -22.50
CA ASP A 477 -17.61 10.58 -23.64
C ASP A 477 -16.42 11.57 -23.62
N GLU A 478 -16.17 12.24 -22.49
CA GLU A 478 -15.11 13.26 -22.36
C GLU A 478 -13.70 12.69 -22.58
N HIS A 479 -13.50 11.41 -22.27
CA HIS A 479 -12.23 10.71 -22.48
C HIS A 479 -11.77 10.74 -23.95
N SER A 480 -12.71 10.75 -24.90
CA SER A 480 -12.43 10.67 -26.34
C SER A 480 -11.53 11.80 -26.85
N GLY A 481 -11.65 13.00 -26.28
CA GLY A 481 -10.89 14.18 -26.72
C GLY A 481 -9.41 14.16 -26.35
N PHE A 482 -9.01 13.34 -25.37
CA PHE A 482 -7.64 13.32 -24.84
C PHE A 482 -6.94 11.97 -24.96
N ARG A 483 -7.71 10.89 -25.11
CA ARG A 483 -7.22 9.51 -25.02
C ARG A 483 -6.08 9.21 -25.99
N SER A 484 -6.22 9.54 -27.27
CA SER A 484 -5.22 9.21 -28.29
C SER A 484 -3.89 9.91 -28.04
N GLN A 485 -3.91 11.18 -27.63
CA GLN A 485 -2.68 11.92 -27.31
C GLN A 485 -2.05 11.42 -26.00
N ALA A 486 -2.86 11.05 -25.00
CA ALA A 486 -2.37 10.45 -23.76
C ALA A 486 -1.67 9.10 -24.01
N ILE A 487 -2.24 8.25 -24.89
CA ILE A 487 -1.60 7.00 -25.35
C ILE A 487 -0.25 7.32 -26.00
N SER A 488 -0.19 8.29 -26.90
CA SER A 488 1.06 8.70 -27.56
C SER A 488 2.12 9.18 -26.56
N VAL A 489 1.73 9.92 -25.52
CA VAL A 489 2.64 10.33 -24.43
C VAL A 489 3.20 9.11 -23.69
N LEU A 490 2.35 8.15 -23.31
CA LEU A 490 2.76 6.93 -22.60
C LEU A 490 3.64 6.02 -23.47
N GLN A 491 3.30 5.85 -24.74
CA GLN A 491 4.11 5.08 -25.70
C GLN A 491 5.50 5.70 -25.89
N GLY A 492 5.61 7.03 -25.87
CA GLY A 492 6.90 7.73 -25.87
C GLY A 492 7.79 7.39 -24.67
N CYS A 493 7.21 6.91 -23.56
CA CYS A 493 7.95 6.50 -22.35
C CYS A 493 8.48 5.06 -22.42
N LEU A 494 8.11 4.28 -23.44
CA LEU A 494 8.53 2.88 -23.59
C LEU A 494 9.90 2.72 -24.28
N ASN A 495 10.45 3.82 -24.82
CA ASN A 495 11.62 3.81 -25.71
C ASN A 495 12.79 4.66 -25.19
N THR A 496 12.82 5.03 -23.91
CA THR A 496 13.73 6.08 -23.42
C THR A 496 15.13 5.59 -23.03
N ASP A 497 15.29 4.30 -22.67
CA ASP A 497 16.52 3.79 -22.06
C ASP A 497 17.07 2.54 -22.76
N HIS A 498 18.38 2.30 -22.67
CA HIS A 498 19.02 1.07 -23.17
C HIS A 498 18.64 -0.17 -22.32
N ALA A 499 18.30 0.03 -21.04
CA ALA A 499 17.80 -1.01 -20.16
C ALA A 499 16.33 -0.74 -19.81
N ILE A 500 15.50 -1.77 -19.74
CA ILE A 500 14.08 -1.59 -19.41
C ILE A 500 13.97 -1.20 -17.95
N SER A 501 13.67 0.08 -17.74
CA SER A 501 13.40 0.61 -16.42
C SER A 501 12.03 0.16 -15.94
N SER A 502 11.89 0.04 -14.63
CA SER A 502 10.61 -0.21 -13.97
C SER A 502 9.56 0.87 -14.25
N ARG A 503 9.99 2.04 -14.75
CA ARG A 503 9.16 3.14 -15.23
C ARG A 503 8.51 2.85 -16.58
N ALA A 504 9.24 2.24 -17.52
CA ALA A 504 8.68 1.78 -18.78
C ALA A 504 7.62 0.69 -18.54
N VAL A 505 7.87 -0.21 -17.58
CA VAL A 505 6.86 -1.18 -17.12
C VAL A 505 5.63 -0.47 -16.53
N ASN A 506 5.82 0.56 -15.70
CA ASN A 506 4.69 1.36 -15.19
C ASN A 506 3.88 2.07 -16.30
N ALA A 507 4.54 2.53 -17.36
CA ALA A 507 3.84 3.09 -18.53
C ALA A 507 2.99 2.02 -19.24
N MET A 508 3.45 0.77 -19.34
CA MET A 508 2.61 -0.35 -19.80
C MET A 508 1.40 -0.59 -18.89
N HIS A 509 1.55 -0.51 -17.56
CA HIS A 509 0.42 -0.55 -16.64
C HIS A 509 -0.57 0.60 -16.88
N CYS A 510 -0.09 1.81 -17.16
CA CYS A 510 -0.96 2.94 -17.48
C CYS A 510 -1.76 2.71 -18.78
N LEU A 511 -1.14 2.12 -19.80
CA LEU A 511 -1.82 1.71 -21.03
C LEU A 511 -2.87 0.61 -20.76
N GLN A 512 -2.56 -0.34 -19.88
CA GLN A 512 -3.51 -1.36 -19.42
C GLN A 512 -4.72 -0.74 -18.69
N GLU A 513 -4.50 0.21 -17.79
CA GLU A 513 -5.57 0.94 -17.08
C GLU A 513 -6.48 1.69 -18.07
N MET A 514 -5.91 2.19 -19.17
CA MET A 514 -6.66 2.77 -20.27
C MET A 514 -7.40 1.73 -21.12
N GLN A 515 -7.20 0.42 -20.94
CA GLN A 515 -7.66 -0.64 -21.86
C GLN A 515 -7.03 -0.57 -23.26
N HIS A 516 -5.84 0.05 -23.39
CA HIS A 516 -5.05 0.00 -24.61
C HIS A 516 -4.03 -1.13 -24.51
N THR A 517 -4.42 -2.32 -24.99
CA THR A 517 -3.75 -3.59 -24.68
C THR A 517 -3.12 -4.28 -25.90
N ASP A 518 -3.20 -3.66 -27.07
CA ASP A 518 -2.91 -4.32 -28.35
C ASP A 518 -1.45 -4.79 -28.44
N ILE A 519 -0.50 -3.96 -28.00
CA ILE A 519 0.93 -4.29 -27.97
C ILE A 519 1.19 -5.48 -27.03
N ALA A 520 0.64 -5.45 -25.82
CA ALA A 520 0.83 -6.52 -24.85
C ALA A 520 0.18 -7.83 -25.33
N LYS A 521 -1.03 -7.78 -25.88
CA LYS A 521 -1.71 -8.96 -26.45
C LYS A 521 -0.93 -9.56 -27.62
N ALA A 522 -0.38 -8.73 -28.50
CA ALA A 522 0.43 -9.22 -29.63
C ALA A 522 1.70 -9.94 -29.15
N VAL A 523 2.40 -9.40 -28.15
CA VAL A 523 3.59 -10.03 -27.57
C VAL A 523 3.23 -11.32 -26.83
N GLU A 524 2.14 -11.32 -26.05
CA GLU A 524 1.69 -12.52 -25.34
C GLU A 524 1.25 -13.63 -26.30
N GLU A 525 0.55 -13.28 -27.39
CA GLU A 525 0.14 -14.25 -28.42
C GLU A 525 1.35 -14.80 -29.20
N ALA A 526 2.34 -13.96 -29.48
CA ALA A 526 3.61 -14.40 -30.06
C ALA A 526 4.37 -15.35 -29.12
N MET A 527 4.29 -15.13 -27.80
CA MET A 527 4.83 -16.05 -26.80
C MET A 527 4.11 -17.41 -26.85
N ARG A 528 2.77 -17.42 -26.90
CA ARG A 528 1.96 -18.66 -26.97
C ARG A 528 2.22 -19.46 -28.24
N SER A 529 2.41 -18.78 -29.36
CA SER A 529 2.59 -19.39 -30.68
C SER A 529 4.05 -19.65 -31.05
N GLU A 530 4.99 -19.44 -30.11
CA GLU A 530 6.44 -19.55 -30.34
C GLU A 530 6.97 -18.70 -31.51
N SER A 531 6.32 -17.57 -31.79
CA SER A 531 6.61 -16.69 -32.94
C SER A 531 7.25 -15.35 -32.53
N LEU A 532 7.77 -15.25 -31.30
CA LEU A 532 8.35 -14.03 -30.74
C LEU A 532 9.63 -13.55 -31.45
N ALA A 533 10.32 -14.44 -32.15
CA ALA A 533 11.55 -14.13 -32.87
C ALA A 533 11.32 -13.02 -33.91
N GLY A 534 12.18 -12.00 -33.90
CA GLY A 534 12.05 -10.83 -34.78
C GLY A 534 11.02 -9.77 -34.32
N MET A 535 10.25 -10.02 -33.25
CA MET A 535 9.28 -9.06 -32.72
C MET A 535 9.83 -8.18 -31.58
N LEU A 536 11.00 -8.47 -31.01
CA LEU A 536 11.53 -7.77 -29.82
C LEU A 536 12.15 -6.38 -30.13
N THR A 537 11.31 -5.45 -30.56
CA THR A 537 11.60 -4.00 -30.58
C THR A 537 11.68 -3.45 -29.14
N PRO A 538 12.27 -2.26 -28.89
CA PRO A 538 12.31 -1.67 -27.54
C PRO A 538 10.94 -1.59 -26.85
N THR A 539 9.91 -1.18 -27.61
CA THR A 539 8.51 -1.15 -27.15
C THR A 539 8.00 -2.54 -26.78
N ASN A 540 8.24 -3.55 -27.63
CA ASN A 540 7.81 -4.91 -27.37
C ASN A 540 8.60 -5.57 -26.23
N CYS A 541 9.85 -5.18 -26.00
CA CYS A 541 10.61 -5.62 -24.84
C CYS A 541 9.99 -5.04 -23.54
N SER A 542 9.53 -3.78 -23.55
CA SER A 542 8.80 -3.22 -22.40
C SER A 542 7.46 -3.91 -22.17
N ALA A 543 6.75 -4.27 -23.24
CA ALA A 543 5.54 -5.07 -23.14
C ALA A 543 5.80 -6.49 -22.61
N LEU A 544 6.88 -7.14 -23.04
CA LEU A 544 7.31 -8.43 -22.50
C LEU A 544 7.66 -8.31 -21.02
N ALA A 545 8.43 -7.29 -20.62
CA ALA A 545 8.77 -7.04 -19.22
C ALA A 545 7.53 -6.88 -18.34
N TYR A 546 6.52 -6.14 -18.84
CA TYR A 546 5.21 -6.05 -18.19
C TYR A 546 4.52 -7.43 -18.09
N LEU A 547 4.46 -8.19 -19.18
CA LEU A 547 3.81 -9.50 -19.21
C LEU A 547 4.49 -10.52 -18.29
N LEU A 548 5.82 -10.48 -18.13
CA LEU A 548 6.54 -11.33 -17.17
C LEU A 548 6.07 -11.13 -15.73
N GLN A 549 5.49 -9.97 -15.40
CA GLN A 549 4.95 -9.68 -14.08
C GLN A 549 3.46 -10.06 -13.95
N VAL A 550 2.68 -9.89 -15.03
CA VAL A 550 1.20 -9.99 -14.98
C VAL A 550 0.58 -11.19 -15.69
N SER A 551 1.33 -11.92 -16.52
CA SER A 551 0.82 -13.02 -17.36
C SER A 551 1.39 -14.36 -16.91
N ASP A 552 0.51 -15.31 -16.58
CA ASP A 552 0.90 -16.70 -16.29
C ASP A 552 1.62 -17.34 -17.46
N VAL A 553 1.20 -17.03 -18.69
CA VAL A 553 1.77 -17.59 -19.92
C VAL A 553 3.24 -17.22 -20.04
N CYS A 554 3.55 -15.93 -19.91
CA CYS A 554 4.92 -15.45 -20.08
C CYS A 554 5.81 -15.84 -18.89
N LEU A 555 5.23 -15.92 -17.69
CA LEU A 555 5.95 -16.21 -16.46
C LEU A 555 6.33 -17.68 -16.30
N GLU A 556 5.42 -18.61 -16.61
CA GLU A 556 5.68 -20.04 -16.45
C GLU A 556 6.70 -20.55 -17.47
N GLU A 557 6.61 -20.09 -18.73
CA GLU A 557 7.56 -20.47 -19.80
C GLU A 557 7.86 -19.29 -20.71
N THR A 558 9.01 -18.64 -20.47
CA THR A 558 9.51 -17.56 -21.34
C THR A 558 10.41 -18.15 -22.43
N ASN A 559 9.86 -18.29 -23.64
CA ASN A 559 10.60 -18.76 -24.81
C ASN A 559 11.25 -17.59 -25.56
N LEU A 560 12.56 -17.43 -25.41
CA LEU A 560 13.40 -16.46 -26.13
C LEU A 560 14.33 -17.14 -27.14
N SER A 561 13.94 -18.31 -27.64
CA SER A 561 14.71 -19.02 -28.66
C SER A 561 14.78 -18.18 -29.95
N ASN A 562 15.97 -18.06 -30.55
CA ASN A 562 16.23 -17.19 -31.70
C ASN A 562 15.86 -15.69 -31.51
N CYS A 563 15.68 -15.22 -30.26
CA CYS A 563 15.23 -13.85 -29.97
C CYS A 563 16.35 -12.94 -29.47
N LEU A 564 17.39 -13.50 -28.84
CA LEU A 564 18.36 -12.73 -28.07
C LEU A 564 19.50 -12.21 -28.94
N THR A 565 19.57 -10.88 -29.01
CA THR A 565 20.80 -10.15 -29.33
C THR A 565 21.41 -9.57 -28.06
N TYR A 566 22.66 -9.10 -28.09
CA TYR A 566 23.27 -8.45 -26.91
C TYR A 566 22.42 -7.31 -26.36
N ASN A 567 21.88 -6.44 -27.23
CA ASN A 567 21.05 -5.31 -26.82
C ASN A 567 19.72 -5.75 -26.20
N VAL A 568 19.08 -6.78 -26.74
CA VAL A 568 17.81 -7.32 -26.22
C VAL A 568 18.04 -8.03 -24.88
N CYS A 569 19.11 -8.83 -24.77
CA CYS A 569 19.46 -9.48 -23.51
C CYS A 569 19.78 -8.45 -22.43
N LYS A 570 20.59 -7.45 -22.74
CA LYS A 570 20.93 -6.35 -21.82
C LYS A 570 19.69 -5.57 -21.40
N SER A 571 18.74 -5.35 -22.31
CA SER A 571 17.54 -4.57 -22.00
C SER A 571 16.56 -5.31 -21.09
N LEU A 572 16.42 -6.62 -21.28
CA LEU A 572 15.51 -7.48 -20.51
C LEU A 572 16.13 -8.08 -19.24
N LEU A 573 17.45 -7.96 -19.04
CA LEU A 573 18.20 -8.74 -18.05
C LEU A 573 17.56 -8.73 -16.65
N SER A 574 17.19 -7.56 -16.13
CA SER A 574 16.59 -7.42 -14.80
C SER A 574 15.14 -7.94 -14.73
N GLN A 575 14.48 -8.08 -15.87
CA GLN A 575 13.09 -8.54 -16.00
C GLN A 575 13.01 -10.06 -16.15
N LEU A 576 14.07 -10.70 -16.67
CA LEU A 576 14.15 -12.16 -16.77
C LEU A 576 14.17 -12.85 -15.40
N LEU A 577 14.51 -12.12 -14.33
CA LEU A 577 14.42 -12.63 -12.95
C LEU A 577 13.00 -13.05 -12.55
N PHE A 578 11.96 -12.59 -13.26
CA PHE A 578 10.57 -12.90 -12.94
C PHE A 578 10.05 -14.20 -13.56
N CYS A 579 10.75 -14.86 -14.49
CA CYS A 579 10.27 -16.10 -15.08
C CYS A 579 10.65 -17.35 -14.27
N HIS A 580 9.86 -18.43 -14.41
CA HIS A 580 10.12 -19.73 -13.78
C HIS A 580 10.92 -20.66 -14.70
N SER A 581 10.61 -20.65 -16.00
CA SER A 581 11.32 -21.41 -17.02
C SER A 581 11.77 -20.45 -18.12
N LEU A 582 13.07 -20.44 -18.40
CA LEU A 582 13.67 -19.65 -19.47
C LEU A 582 14.20 -20.61 -20.54
N ARG A 583 13.73 -20.45 -21.77
CA ARG A 583 14.18 -21.25 -22.92
C ARG A 583 14.92 -20.35 -23.90
N LEU A 584 16.17 -20.69 -24.19
CA LEU A 584 17.08 -19.87 -24.98
C LEU A 584 17.68 -20.62 -26.19
N ASP A 585 16.98 -21.64 -26.70
CA ASP A 585 17.47 -22.47 -27.80
C ASP A 585 17.88 -21.63 -29.03
N ASN A 586 18.90 -22.09 -29.75
CA ASN A 586 19.33 -21.56 -31.04
C ASN A 586 19.71 -20.06 -31.04
N ASN A 587 19.93 -19.45 -29.88
CA ASN A 587 20.54 -18.12 -29.81
C ASN A 587 22.04 -18.20 -30.11
N GLN A 588 22.54 -17.28 -30.94
CA GLN A 588 23.96 -17.16 -31.25
C GLN A 588 24.68 -16.41 -30.12
N PHE A 589 24.85 -17.07 -28.98
CA PHE A 589 25.50 -16.48 -27.82
C PHE A 589 26.95 -16.09 -28.13
N LYS A 590 27.28 -14.86 -27.78
CA LYS A 590 28.65 -14.36 -27.69
C LYS A 590 29.04 -14.29 -26.21
N ASP A 591 30.34 -14.25 -25.92
CA ASP A 591 30.87 -14.29 -24.55
C ASP A 591 30.26 -13.21 -23.64
N ASP A 592 30.01 -12.02 -24.20
CA ASP A 592 29.39 -10.89 -23.52
C ASP A 592 27.94 -11.15 -23.06
N VAL A 593 27.14 -11.85 -23.87
CA VAL A 593 25.77 -12.26 -23.51
C VAL A 593 25.79 -13.34 -22.44
N MET A 594 26.72 -14.29 -22.54
CA MET A 594 26.87 -15.36 -21.55
C MET A 594 27.28 -14.82 -20.19
N GLU A 595 28.17 -13.82 -20.15
CA GLU A 595 28.57 -13.13 -18.93
C GLU A 595 27.38 -12.41 -18.28
N LEU A 596 26.57 -11.69 -19.07
CA LEU A 596 25.36 -11.03 -18.58
C LEU A 596 24.38 -12.03 -17.97
N LEU A 597 24.06 -13.12 -18.69
CA LEU A 597 23.16 -14.15 -18.19
C LEU A 597 23.71 -14.85 -16.94
N GLY A 598 25.01 -15.16 -16.92
CA GLY A 598 25.68 -15.74 -15.75
C GLY A 598 25.60 -14.82 -14.53
N SER A 599 25.79 -13.52 -14.72
CA SER A 599 25.63 -12.54 -13.64
C SER A 599 24.21 -12.50 -13.09
N MET A 600 23.19 -12.55 -13.96
CA MET A 600 21.78 -12.53 -13.58
C MET A 600 21.37 -13.79 -12.80
N LEU A 601 21.82 -14.97 -13.25
CA LEU A 601 21.56 -16.24 -12.57
C LEU A 601 22.26 -16.36 -11.21
N SER A 602 23.33 -15.60 -10.98
CA SER A 602 24.04 -15.57 -9.70
C SER A 602 23.34 -14.71 -8.62
N VAL A 603 22.32 -13.93 -8.99
CA VAL A 603 21.57 -13.07 -8.07
C VAL A 603 20.72 -13.92 -7.13
N LYS A 604 20.77 -13.63 -5.83
CA LYS A 604 20.03 -14.37 -4.78
C LYS A 604 18.52 -14.42 -5.02
N ASP A 605 17.97 -13.44 -5.73
CA ASP A 605 16.54 -13.31 -6.00
C ASP A 605 16.10 -13.95 -7.32
N CYS A 606 16.99 -14.66 -8.04
CA CYS A 606 16.66 -15.34 -9.29
C CYS A 606 15.60 -16.44 -9.06
N GLN A 607 14.48 -16.35 -9.78
CA GLN A 607 13.35 -17.30 -9.67
C GLN A 607 13.36 -18.38 -10.76
N ILE A 608 14.39 -18.39 -11.62
CA ILE A 608 14.47 -19.35 -12.71
C ILE A 608 14.75 -20.73 -12.13
N GLN A 609 13.77 -21.63 -12.26
CA GLN A 609 13.85 -23.02 -11.82
C GLN A 609 14.34 -23.94 -12.94
N ARG A 610 14.13 -23.55 -14.20
CA ARG A 610 14.51 -24.31 -15.38
C ARG A 610 15.13 -23.38 -16.42
N LEU A 611 16.31 -23.74 -16.90
CA LEU A 611 16.97 -23.11 -18.03
C LEU A 611 17.17 -24.17 -19.10
N ARG A 612 16.72 -23.91 -20.31
CA ARG A 612 16.92 -24.78 -21.48
C ARG A 612 17.64 -24.03 -22.58
#